data_AF-A0AAW9ECY5-F1
#
_entry.id   AF-A0AAW9ECY5-F1
#
_cell.length_a   1.000
_cell.length_b   1.000
_cell.length_c   1.000
_cell.angle_alpha   90.00
_cell.angle_beta   90.00
_cell.angle_gamma   90.00
#
_symmetry.space_group_name_H-M   'P 1'
#
loop_
_entity.id
_entity.type
_entity.pdbx_description
1 polymer ?
#
loop_
_entity_poly.entity_id
_entity_poly.type
_entity_poly.pdbx_seq_one_letter_code
_entity_poly.pdbx_strand_id
1 'polypeptide(L)'
;ALPYASAHLEGGPNYGVIKQLLSDAGMQVSDTFSESADHLAIFIELLSHLHFSLAEAGPRHQQVDALRRETLAGLLRWLPEFTTKCCR
;
A
#
# COMPACT_ATOMS: atom_id res chain seq x y z
N ALA A 1 -8.32 2.79 -16.24
CA ALA A 1 -8.87 2.16 -15.02
C ALA A 1 -8.73 3.11 -13.82
N LEU A 2 -9.55 3.00 -12.78
CA LEU A 2 -9.39 3.80 -11.55
C LEU A 2 -8.27 3.23 -10.66
N PRO A 3 -7.35 4.06 -10.14
CA PRO A 3 -6.16 3.63 -9.40
C PRO A 3 -6.42 3.34 -7.90
N TYR A 4 -7.62 2.90 -7.54
CA TYR A 4 -8.01 2.62 -6.15
C TYR A 4 -8.19 1.12 -5.94
N ALA A 5 -7.67 0.57 -4.84
CA ALA A 5 -7.86 -0.84 -4.50
C ALA A 5 -9.36 -1.21 -4.43
N SER A 6 -10.18 -0.33 -3.85
CA SER A 6 -11.62 -0.49 -3.75
C SER A 6 -12.38 -0.59 -5.08
N ALA A 7 -11.79 -0.13 -6.19
CA ALA A 7 -12.41 -0.22 -7.51
C ALA A 7 -12.30 -1.63 -8.14
N HIS A 8 -11.55 -2.54 -7.53
CA HIS A 8 -11.26 -3.88 -8.07
C HIS A 8 -11.47 -5.01 -7.05
N LEU A 9 -11.63 -4.70 -5.76
CA LEU A 9 -11.86 -5.72 -4.73
C LEU A 9 -13.36 -5.88 -4.45
N GLU A 10 -13.88 -7.11 -4.60
CA GLU A 10 -15.22 -7.46 -4.11
C GLU A 10 -15.22 -7.52 -2.57
N GLY A 11 -16.14 -6.81 -1.92
CA GLY A 11 -16.19 -6.67 -0.45
C GLY A 11 -16.05 -5.24 0.07
N GLY A 12 -15.99 -4.26 -0.82
CA GLY A 12 -15.85 -2.87 -0.44
C GLY A 12 -14.42 -2.53 -0.03
N PRO A 13 -14.20 -1.30 0.42
CA PRO A 13 -12.87 -0.76 0.35
C PRO A 13 -11.97 -1.21 1.51
N ASN A 14 -10.75 -1.63 1.18
CA ASN A 14 -9.75 -2.08 2.14
C ASN A 14 -9.05 -0.91 2.89
N TYR A 15 -9.76 0.21 3.07
CA TYR A 15 -9.25 1.44 3.69
C TYR A 15 -8.63 1.21 5.07
N GLY A 16 -9.25 0.33 5.87
CA GLY A 16 -8.76 0.03 7.22
C GLY A 16 -7.37 -0.59 7.19
N VAL A 17 -7.13 -1.51 6.26
CA VAL A 17 -5.85 -2.24 6.18
C VAL A 17 -4.73 -1.31 5.74
N ILE A 18 -4.93 -0.49 4.71
CA ILE A 18 -3.86 0.42 4.27
C ILE A 18 -3.54 1.51 5.31
N LYS A 19 -4.56 2.03 6.02
CA LYS A 19 -4.32 2.97 7.13
C LYS A 19 -3.56 2.32 8.28
N GLN A 20 -3.86 1.07 8.61
CA GLN A 20 -3.13 0.33 9.64
C GLN A 20 -1.68 0.10 9.21
N LEU A 21 -1.44 -0.34 7.98
CA LEU A 21 -0.09 -0.55 7.44
C LEU A 21 0.76 0.74 7.45
N LEU A 22 0.16 1.88 7.07
CA LEU A 22 0.82 3.18 7.18
C LEU A 22 1.18 3.50 8.63
N SER A 23 0.23 3.35 9.55
CA SER A 23 0.45 3.60 10.98
C SER A 23 1.56 2.72 11.55
N ASP A 24 1.58 1.44 11.20
CA ASP A 24 2.60 0.49 11.67
C ASP A 24 3.98 0.77 11.08
N ALA A 25 4.04 1.40 9.90
CA ALA A 25 5.25 1.92 9.29
C ALA A 25 5.66 3.31 9.82
N GLY A 26 4.87 3.93 10.71
CA GLY A 26 5.12 5.29 11.19
C GLY A 26 4.84 6.38 10.14
N MET A 27 3.99 6.07 9.16
CA MET A 27 3.58 6.96 8.08
C MET A 27 2.13 7.42 8.28
N GLN A 28 1.82 8.59 7.71
CA GLN A 28 0.46 9.10 7.60
C GLN A 28 0.24 9.68 6.21
N VAL A 29 -0.99 9.63 5.71
CA VAL A 29 -1.35 10.32 4.48
C VAL A 29 -1.33 11.83 4.75
N SER A 30 -0.69 12.60 3.88
CA SER A 30 -0.69 14.05 3.97
C SER A 30 -2.12 14.60 3.79
N ASP A 31 -2.50 15.61 4.57
CA ASP A 31 -3.77 16.32 4.39
C ASP A 31 -3.84 17.06 3.04
N THR A 32 -2.70 17.28 2.40
CA THR A 32 -2.61 17.86 1.04
C THR A 32 -2.83 16.84 -0.07
N PHE A 33 -2.83 15.54 0.25
CA PHE A 33 -3.15 14.50 -0.71
C PHE A 33 -4.67 14.42 -0.83
N SER A 34 -5.20 14.91 -1.96
CA SER A 34 -6.65 15.00 -2.20
C SER A 34 -7.32 13.65 -2.47
N GLU A 35 -6.54 12.59 -2.67
CA GLU A 35 -7.04 11.27 -3.03
C GLU A 35 -7.19 10.37 -1.79
N SER A 36 -7.94 9.29 -2.01
CA SER A 36 -8.13 8.22 -1.04
C SER A 36 -6.80 7.55 -0.59
N ALA A 37 -6.74 7.11 0.67
CA ALA A 37 -5.63 6.31 1.20
C ALA A 37 -5.43 4.96 0.49
N ASP A 38 -6.44 4.45 -0.22
CA ASP A 38 -6.34 3.22 -1.01
C ASP A 38 -5.90 3.45 -2.47
N HIS A 39 -5.44 4.66 -2.79
CA HIS A 39 -4.87 5.02 -4.08
C HIS A 39 -3.50 4.34 -4.29
N LEU A 40 -3.23 3.85 -5.51
CA LEU A 40 -2.00 3.13 -5.89
C LEU A 40 -0.71 3.82 -5.42
N ALA A 41 -0.66 5.15 -5.57
CA ALA A 41 0.49 5.97 -5.15
C ALA A 41 0.85 5.78 -3.66
N ILE A 42 -0.13 5.60 -2.78
CA ILE A 42 0.10 5.38 -1.34
C ILE A 42 0.80 4.04 -1.10
N PHE A 43 0.38 2.99 -1.81
CA PHE A 43 1.04 1.69 -1.70
C PHE A 43 2.47 1.72 -2.22
N ILE A 44 2.73 2.45 -3.32
CA ILE A 44 4.07 2.60 -3.89
C ILE A 44 4.97 3.39 -2.93
N GLU A 45 4.47 4.49 -2.37
CA GLU A 45 5.19 5.31 -1.39
C GLU A 45 5.53 4.50 -0.13
N LEU A 46 4.58 3.74 0.41
CA LEU A 46 4.80 2.84 1.55
C LEU A 46 5.87 1.78 1.23
N LEU A 47 5.83 1.16 0.06
CA LEU A 47 6.85 0.18 -0.34
C LEU A 47 8.24 0.81 -0.49
N SER A 48 8.30 2.03 -1.05
CA SER A 48 9.53 2.82 -1.14
C SER A 48 10.11 3.07 0.25
N HIS A 49 9.29 3.61 1.16
CA HIS A 49 9.67 3.86 2.54
C HIS A 49 10.20 2.59 3.24
N LEU A 50 9.42 1.50 3.20
CA LEU A 50 9.81 0.23 3.83
C LEU A 50 11.10 -0.36 3.24
N HIS A 51 11.36 -0.17 1.95
CA HIS A 51 12.60 -0.61 1.32
C HIS A 51 13.81 0.14 1.88
N PHE A 52 13.73 1.46 2.01
CA PHE A 52 14.80 2.24 2.63
C PHE A 52 14.94 1.93 4.12
N SER A 53 13.83 1.81 4.84
CA SER A 53 13.85 1.47 6.27
C SER A 53 14.53 0.14 6.57
N LEU A 54 14.42 -0.85 5.67
CA LEU A 54 15.07 -2.16 5.86
C LEU A 54 16.60 -2.07 5.97
N ALA A 55 17.23 -1.19 5.21
CA ALA A 55 18.67 -1.00 5.25
C ALA A 55 19.16 -0.50 6.63
N GLU A 56 18.29 0.19 7.37
CA GLU A 56 18.60 0.84 8.64
C GLU A 56 17.88 0.20 9.84
N ALA A 57 17.08 -0.85 9.60
CA ALA A 57 16.10 -1.33 10.58
C ALA A 57 16.70 -2.01 11.82
N GLY A 58 17.94 -2.51 11.74
CA GLY A 58 18.61 -3.21 12.84
C GLY A 58 17.69 -4.27 13.49
N PRO A 59 17.39 -4.19 14.80
CA PRO A 59 16.48 -5.13 15.49
C PRO A 59 15.05 -5.19 14.92
N ARG A 60 14.58 -4.12 14.26
CA ARG A 60 13.24 -4.05 13.66
C ARG A 60 13.15 -4.66 12.26
N HIS A 61 14.26 -5.19 11.72
CA HIS A 61 14.31 -5.70 10.35
C HIS A 61 13.18 -6.70 10.03
N GLN A 62 12.89 -7.63 10.94
CA GLN A 62 11.81 -8.61 10.76
C GLN A 62 10.43 -7.96 10.69
N GLN A 63 10.17 -6.95 11.53
CA GLN A 63 8.91 -6.21 11.53
C GLN A 63 8.73 -5.43 10.22
N VAL A 64 9.77 -4.73 9.76
CA VAL A 64 9.73 -3.96 8.51
C VAL A 64 9.58 -4.89 7.30
N ASP A 65 10.26 -6.04 7.27
CA ASP A 65 10.10 -7.01 6.18
C ASP A 65 8.69 -7.61 6.17
N ALA A 66 8.08 -7.86 7.33
CA ALA A 66 6.70 -8.30 7.44
C ALA A 66 5.72 -7.27 6.85
N LEU A 67 5.85 -5.99 7.22
CA LEU A 67 5.04 -4.91 6.66
C LEU A 67 5.22 -4.79 5.14
N ARG A 68 6.44 -4.96 4.63
CA ARG A 68 6.73 -4.92 3.19
C ARG A 68 6.02 -6.06 2.46
N ARG A 69 6.08 -7.28 3.01
CA ARG A 69 5.40 -8.46 2.43
C ARG A 69 3.89 -8.32 2.48
N GLU A 70 3.34 -7.82 3.58
CA GLU A 70 1.90 -7.59 3.72
C GLU A 70 1.40 -6.55 2.72
N THR A 71 2.13 -5.44 2.57
CA THR A 71 1.81 -4.40 1.58
C THR A 71 1.85 -4.95 0.15
N LEU A 72 2.88 -5.74 -0.20
CA LEU A 72 2.98 -6.42 -1.50
C LEU A 72 1.83 -7.39 -1.74
N ALA A 73 1.49 -8.22 -0.75
CA ALA A 73 0.38 -9.15 -0.83
C ALA A 73 -0.95 -8.40 -1.05
N GLY A 74 -1.15 -7.27 -0.35
CA GLY A 74 -2.29 -6.38 -0.55
C GLY A 74 -2.40 -5.85 -1.98
N LEU A 75 -1.30 -5.36 -2.55
CA LEU A 75 -1.25 -4.89 -3.95
C LEU A 75 -1.57 -6.00 -4.95
N LEU A 76 -0.97 -7.19 -4.78
CA LEU A 76 -1.14 -8.30 -5.72
C LEU A 76 -2.58 -8.81 -5.82
N ARG A 77 -3.44 -8.51 -4.83
CA ARG A 77 -4.87 -8.88 -4.87
C ARG A 77 -5.67 -8.11 -5.92
N TRP A 78 -5.22 -6.94 -6.36
CA TRP A 78 -6.01 -6.06 -7.24
C TRP A 78 -5.22 -5.43 -8.39
N LEU A 79 -3.90 -5.26 -8.22
CA LEU A 79 -3.02 -4.67 -9.23
C LEU A 79 -3.09 -5.38 -10.59
N PRO A 80 -3.13 -6.73 -10.68
CA PRO A 80 -3.24 -7.41 -11.98
C PRO A 80 -4.52 -7.06 -12.75
N GLU A 81 -5.65 -6.92 -12.05
CA GLU A 81 -6.91 -6.51 -12.66
C GLU A 81 -6.86 -5.05 -13.11
N PHE A 82 -6.34 -4.16 -12.27
CA PHE A 82 -6.10 -2.77 -12.63
C PHE A 82 -5.23 -2.65 -13.89
N THR A 83 -4.10 -3.36 -13.94
CA THR A 83 -3.20 -3.38 -15.11
C THR A 83 -3.92 -3.88 -16.36
N THR A 84 -4.71 -4.96 -16.24
CA THR A 84 -5.50 -5.48 -17.36
C THR A 84 -6.50 -4.43 -17.89
N LYS A 85 -7.16 -3.69 -17.00
CA LYS A 85 -8.07 -2.58 -17.37
C LYS A 85 -7.37 -1.33 -17.88
N CYS A 86 -6.06 -1.18 -17.68
CA CYS A 86 -5.27 -0.09 -18.26
C CYS A 86 -4.78 -0.41 -19.69
N CYS A 87 -4.61 -1.69 -20.02
CA CYS A 87 -4.19 -2.14 -21.34
C CYS A 87 -5.34 -2.35 -22.35
N ARG A 88 -6.58 -2.13 -21.92
CA ARG A 88 -7.79 -2.16 -22.76
C ARG A 88 -8.20 -0.75 -23.13
#